data_AF-A0A2M7BZQ5-F1
#
_entry.id   AF-A0A2M7BZQ5-F1
#
_cell.length_a   1.000
_cell.length_b   1.000
_cell.length_c   1.000
_cell.angle_alpha   90.00
_cell.angle_beta   90.00
_cell.angle_gamma   90.00
#
_symmetry.space_group_name_H-M   'P 1'
#
loop_
_entity.id
_entity.type
_entity.pdbx_description
1 polymer ?
#
loop_
_entity_poly.entity_id
_entity_poly.type
_entity_poly.pdbx_seq_one_letter_code
_entity_poly.pdbx_strand_id
1 'polypeptide(L)'
;MTTQSITSGQEKQYKRFVEDAAEKALKEVGLDKDGLQKLIENGDEFQARIITGIRELSVSNQFSDEERESSYVYPKGYTVKGITAQTNILRQLFSGIGFADEKLAEQSLPPNAEGWFAIPRWQKVAKTYGEAVEKVLELIKQQHKGKFYNWREGKLGEQYLRQHERTVKKLQVLGDQQKDYDILVVPVQFGLRHRGRSVRRAREVFTANEFGLGAFEIGCMLLTHPERLVSYDDLWIDCAGNEYGPGADGDFSDAPFFDFGVGEVGFGADWFGHARSGYGSASGFLPQ
;
A
#
# COMPACT_ATOMS: atom_id res chain seq x y z
N MET A 1 5.46 -18.30 0.06
CA MET A 1 6.48 -18.15 -0.99
C MET A 1 7.47 -17.12 -0.53
N THR A 2 8.67 -17.56 -0.17
CA THR A 2 9.87 -16.74 -0.08
C THR A 2 10.02 -16.00 -1.40
N THR A 3 10.11 -14.67 -1.38
CA THR A 3 10.56 -13.92 -2.54
C THR A 3 11.94 -14.44 -2.86
N GLN A 4 12.06 -15.29 -3.89
CA GLN A 4 13.36 -15.81 -4.29
C GLN A 4 14.19 -14.62 -4.76
N SER A 5 15.40 -14.49 -4.22
CA SER A 5 16.36 -13.51 -4.72
C SER A 5 16.66 -13.80 -6.19
N ILE A 6 17.03 -12.76 -6.93
CA ILE A 6 17.53 -12.93 -8.29
C ILE A 6 18.68 -13.94 -8.28
N THR A 7 18.63 -14.91 -9.20
CA THR A 7 19.71 -15.88 -9.35
C THR A 7 20.89 -15.25 -10.10
N SER A 8 22.10 -15.77 -9.87
CA SER A 8 23.28 -15.35 -10.64
C SER A 8 23.11 -15.56 -12.15
N GLY A 9 22.34 -16.57 -12.55
CA GLY A 9 21.96 -16.82 -13.94
C GLY A 9 21.09 -15.71 -14.52
N GLN A 10 20.05 -15.29 -13.80
CA GLN A 10 19.18 -14.17 -14.20
C GLN A 10 19.93 -12.85 -14.25
N GLU A 11 20.79 -12.56 -13.27
CA GLU A 11 21.60 -11.34 -13.27
C GLU A 11 22.54 -11.30 -14.49
N LYS A 12 23.20 -12.43 -14.80
CA LYS A 12 24.07 -12.55 -15.98
C LYS A 12 23.28 -12.38 -17.28
N GLN A 13 22.08 -12.93 -17.36
CA GLN A 13 21.22 -12.80 -18.53
C GLN A 13 20.74 -11.35 -18.72
N TYR A 14 20.31 -10.68 -17.64
CA TYR A 14 19.94 -9.27 -17.68
C TYR A 14 21.09 -8.38 -18.20
N LYS A 15 22.32 -8.57 -17.68
CA LYS A 15 23.49 -7.80 -18.13
C LYS A 15 23.74 -7.96 -19.64
N ARG A 16 23.64 -9.19 -20.15
CA ARG A 16 23.77 -9.48 -21.59
C ARG A 16 22.68 -8.78 -22.40
N PHE A 17 21.42 -8.83 -21.96
CA PHE A 17 20.34 -8.15 -22.67
C PHE A 17 20.54 -6.63 -22.73
N VAL A 18 21.03 -6.00 -21.66
CA VAL A 18 21.33 -4.57 -21.66
C VAL A 18 22.49 -4.25 -22.60
N GLU A 19 23.53 -5.07 -22.63
CA GLU A 19 24.67 -4.93 -23.53
C GLU A 19 24.24 -5.06 -25.01
N ASP A 20 23.49 -6.12 -25.34
CA ASP A 20 22.94 -6.34 -26.68
C ASP A 20 22.01 -5.19 -27.11
N ALA A 21 21.16 -4.68 -26.21
CA ALA A 21 20.28 -3.56 -26.47
C ALA A 21 21.05 -2.25 -26.68
N ALA A 22 22.12 -2.01 -25.92
CA ALA A 22 23.00 -0.86 -26.09
C ALA A 22 23.71 -0.89 -27.44
N GLU A 23 24.25 -2.05 -27.85
CA GLU A 23 24.85 -2.22 -29.18
C GLU A 23 23.84 -1.97 -30.29
N LYS A 24 22.62 -2.49 -30.15
CA LYS A 24 21.53 -2.28 -31.11
C LYS A 24 21.15 -0.80 -31.21
N ALA A 25 20.98 -0.12 -30.07
CA ALA A 25 20.65 1.30 -30.03
C ALA A 25 21.72 2.16 -30.72
N LEU A 26 23.01 1.87 -30.51
CA LEU A 26 24.10 2.59 -31.19
C LEU A 26 24.04 2.42 -32.72
N LYS A 27 23.73 1.21 -33.20
CA LYS A 27 23.59 0.94 -34.64
C LYS A 27 22.36 1.61 -35.25
N GLU A 28 21.23 1.62 -34.56
CA GLU A 28 19.96 2.13 -35.09
C GLU A 28 19.83 3.65 -34.99
N VAL A 29 20.32 4.26 -33.91
CA VAL A 29 20.24 5.72 -33.71
C VAL A 29 21.29 6.46 -34.53
N GLY A 30 22.44 5.84 -34.80
CA GLY A 30 23.49 6.42 -35.64
C GLY A 30 24.12 7.67 -35.04
N LEU A 31 24.33 7.68 -33.72
CA LEU A 31 24.96 8.81 -33.02
C LEU A 31 26.38 9.07 -33.56
N ASP A 32 26.69 10.34 -33.80
CA ASP A 32 28.06 10.78 -34.03
C ASP A 32 28.80 10.96 -32.69
N LYS A 33 30.08 11.35 -32.76
CA LYS A 33 30.93 11.51 -31.58
C LYS A 33 30.32 12.49 -30.56
N ASP A 34 29.80 13.62 -31.04
CA ASP A 34 29.25 14.67 -30.19
C ASP A 34 27.91 14.26 -29.58
N GLY A 35 27.06 13.56 -30.34
CA GLY A 35 25.81 12.97 -29.85
C GLY A 35 26.04 11.91 -28.77
N LEU A 36 27.03 11.04 -28.96
CA LEU A 36 27.39 10.04 -27.96
C LEU A 36 27.96 10.69 -26.69
N GLN A 37 28.81 11.70 -26.83
CA GLN A 37 29.37 12.46 -25.70
C GLN A 37 28.25 13.14 -24.89
N LYS A 38 27.26 13.75 -25.55
CA LYS A 38 26.08 14.32 -24.88
C LYS A 38 25.27 13.27 -24.13
N LEU A 39 25.08 12.08 -24.69
CA LEU A 39 24.38 11.00 -23.99
C LEU A 39 25.12 10.58 -22.71
N ILE A 40 26.45 10.47 -22.77
CA ILE A 40 27.31 10.15 -21.62
C ILE A 40 27.20 11.25 -20.55
N GLU A 41 27.22 12.52 -20.94
CA GLU A 41 27.05 13.66 -20.04
C GLU A 41 25.67 13.67 -19.37
N ASN A 42 24.64 13.14 -20.03
CA ASN A 42 23.29 12.95 -19.48
C ASN A 42 23.07 11.54 -18.90
N GLY A 43 24.14 10.87 -18.46
CA GLY A 43 24.13 9.48 -18.00
C GLY A 43 23.09 9.18 -16.91
N ASP A 44 22.88 10.10 -15.98
CA ASP A 44 21.88 9.95 -14.90
C ASP A 44 20.45 9.91 -15.45
N GLU A 45 20.11 10.78 -16.40
CA GLU A 45 18.80 10.78 -17.06
C GLU A 45 18.60 9.49 -17.87
N PHE A 46 19.65 9.05 -18.57
CA PHE A 46 19.63 7.80 -19.31
C PHE A 46 19.39 6.58 -18.39
N GLN A 47 20.09 6.52 -17.24
CA GLN A 47 19.87 5.49 -16.23
C GLN A 47 18.44 5.52 -15.67
N ALA A 48 17.89 6.71 -15.40
CA ALA A 48 16.51 6.86 -14.95
C ALA A 48 15.49 6.30 -15.97
N ARG A 49 15.74 6.51 -17.27
CA ARG A 49 14.91 5.93 -18.35
C ARG A 49 15.04 4.41 -18.43
N ILE A 50 16.24 3.85 -18.28
CA ILE A 50 16.44 2.38 -18.22
C ILE A 50 15.68 1.79 -17.02
N ILE A 51 15.81 2.38 -15.84
CA ILE A 51 15.09 1.93 -14.63
C ILE A 51 13.57 1.96 -14.86
N THR A 52 13.07 2.99 -15.53
CA THR A 52 11.65 3.11 -15.89
C THR A 52 11.21 1.97 -16.82
N GLY A 53 11.94 1.73 -17.91
CA GLY A 53 11.62 0.63 -18.84
C GLY A 53 11.70 -0.75 -18.20
N ILE A 54 12.66 -0.99 -17.29
CA ILE A 54 12.73 -2.24 -16.53
C ILE A 54 11.48 -2.42 -15.66
N ARG A 55 11.05 -1.36 -14.96
CA ARG A 55 9.84 -1.42 -14.12
C ARG A 55 8.60 -1.76 -14.95
N GLU A 56 8.48 -1.18 -16.14
CA GLU A 56 7.35 -1.44 -17.05
C GLU A 56 7.35 -2.87 -17.59
N LEU A 57 8.52 -3.40 -17.98
CA LEU A 57 8.63 -4.72 -18.63
C LEU A 57 8.75 -5.91 -17.65
N SER A 58 9.06 -5.65 -16.38
CA SER A 58 9.23 -6.69 -15.35
C SER A 58 7.96 -7.00 -14.55
N VAL A 59 6.89 -6.26 -14.80
CA VAL A 59 5.59 -6.41 -14.14
C VAL A 59 4.61 -6.96 -15.17
N SER A 60 3.75 -7.91 -14.79
CA SER A 60 2.77 -8.40 -15.77
C SER A 60 1.75 -7.30 -16.09
N ASN A 61 1.37 -7.23 -17.36
CA ASN A 61 0.46 -6.19 -17.85
C ASN A 61 -1.02 -6.60 -17.75
N GLN A 62 -1.32 -7.57 -16.89
CA GLN A 62 -2.70 -7.93 -16.57
C GLN A 62 -3.44 -6.71 -16.00
N PHE A 63 -4.69 -6.54 -16.42
CA PHE A 63 -5.60 -5.47 -15.99
C PHE A 63 -5.10 -4.04 -16.33
N SER A 64 -4.27 -3.89 -17.37
CA SER A 64 -3.72 -2.58 -17.76
C SER A 64 -4.77 -1.58 -18.25
N ASP A 65 -5.94 -2.05 -18.66
CA ASP A 65 -7.12 -1.27 -18.99
C ASP A 65 -7.92 -0.81 -17.76
N GLU A 66 -7.57 -1.28 -16.56
CA GLU A 66 -8.18 -0.90 -15.29
C GLU A 66 -7.40 0.21 -14.57
N GLU A 67 -7.06 1.24 -15.33
CA GLU A 67 -6.48 2.47 -14.84
C GLU A 67 -7.29 3.67 -15.37
N ARG A 68 -7.59 4.62 -14.50
CA ARG A 68 -8.27 5.88 -14.81
C ARG A 68 -7.38 7.04 -14.40
N GLU A 69 -7.42 8.10 -15.19
CA GLU A 69 -6.79 9.36 -14.77
C GLU A 69 -7.46 9.87 -13.48
N SER A 70 -6.64 10.33 -12.54
CA SER A 70 -7.08 10.81 -11.24
C SER A 70 -6.38 12.10 -10.86
N SER A 71 -7.18 13.13 -10.61
CA SER A 71 -6.79 14.41 -10.04
C SER A 71 -7.00 14.48 -8.52
N TYR A 72 -7.49 13.41 -7.90
CA TYR A 72 -7.75 13.37 -6.46
C TYR A 72 -6.44 13.30 -5.67
N VAL A 73 -6.39 14.04 -4.57
CA VAL A 73 -5.20 14.21 -3.74
C VAL A 73 -5.58 14.14 -2.26
N TYR A 74 -4.59 14.19 -1.38
CA TYR A 74 -4.83 14.27 0.05
C TYR A 74 -5.28 15.68 0.47
N PRO A 75 -5.94 15.81 1.63
CA PRO A 75 -6.25 17.10 2.23
C PRO A 75 -5.05 18.03 2.28
N LYS A 76 -5.27 19.31 1.98
CA LYS A 76 -4.24 20.33 2.11
C LYS A 76 -3.77 20.42 3.57
N GLY A 77 -2.45 20.31 3.78
CA GLY A 77 -1.84 20.38 5.10
C GLY A 77 -1.79 19.05 5.84
N TYR A 78 -2.28 17.96 5.25
CA TYR A 78 -2.01 16.62 5.77
C TYR A 78 -0.50 16.34 5.81
N THR A 79 -0.02 15.87 6.95
CA THR A 79 1.37 15.47 7.17
C THR A 79 1.41 14.25 8.07
N VAL A 80 2.32 13.31 7.78
CA VAL A 80 2.53 12.13 8.63
C VAL A 80 3.10 12.57 9.98
N LYS A 81 2.43 12.18 11.07
CA LYS A 81 2.87 12.42 12.45
C LYS A 81 4.10 11.55 12.75
N GLY A 82 4.99 12.01 13.65
CA GLY A 82 6.11 11.17 14.11
C GLY A 82 5.64 9.89 14.80
N ILE A 83 6.45 8.82 14.73
CA ILE A 83 6.08 7.50 15.28
C ILE A 83 5.68 7.57 16.75
N THR A 84 6.42 8.31 17.58
CA THR A 84 6.08 8.48 19.00
C THR A 84 4.68 9.05 19.22
N ALA A 85 4.22 9.97 18.36
CA ALA A 85 2.87 10.52 18.45
C ALA A 85 1.82 9.49 18.05
N GLN A 86 2.08 8.73 16.98
CA GLN A 86 1.19 7.65 16.53
C GLN A 86 1.06 6.53 17.57
N THR A 87 2.18 6.06 18.14
CA THR A 87 2.22 5.01 19.16
C THR A 87 1.48 5.44 20.42
N ASN A 88 1.65 6.69 20.87
CA ASN A 88 0.93 7.23 22.02
C ASN A 88 -0.59 7.26 21.81
N ILE A 89 -1.06 7.68 20.63
CA ILE A 89 -2.49 7.65 20.27
C ILE A 89 -3.01 6.21 20.32
N LEU A 90 -2.33 5.27 19.66
CA LEU A 90 -2.76 3.88 19.58
C LEU A 90 -2.80 3.22 20.96
N ARG A 91 -1.85 3.50 21.85
CA ARG A 91 -1.82 2.98 23.22
C ARG A 91 -2.93 3.52 24.11
N GLN A 92 -3.45 4.72 23.81
CA GLN A 92 -4.63 5.26 24.48
C GLN A 92 -5.91 4.59 24.00
N LEU A 93 -5.98 4.24 22.72
CA LEU A 93 -7.16 3.62 22.10
C LEU A 93 -7.24 2.11 22.36
N PHE A 94 -6.10 1.42 22.36
CA PHE A 94 -6.00 -0.03 22.57
C PHE A 94 -5.37 -0.34 23.94
N SER A 95 -6.22 -0.47 24.96
CA SER A 95 -5.79 -0.82 26.31
C SER A 95 -4.96 -2.10 26.35
N GLY A 96 -3.80 -2.04 26.99
CA GLY A 96 -2.92 -3.20 27.22
C GLY A 96 -1.97 -3.53 26.07
N ILE A 97 -1.96 -2.75 24.99
CA ILE A 97 -0.95 -2.91 23.93
C ILE A 97 0.42 -2.40 24.40
N GLY A 98 1.47 -3.13 24.04
CA GLY A 98 2.86 -2.78 24.30
C GLY A 98 3.38 -1.61 23.43
N PHE A 99 4.66 -1.69 23.09
CA PHE A 99 5.40 -0.60 22.42
C PHE A 99 5.79 -0.97 21.00
N ALA A 100 6.35 0.01 20.28
CA ALA A 100 6.99 -0.14 18.97
C ALA A 100 8.51 0.06 19.09
N ASP A 101 9.27 -0.47 18.13
CA ASP A 101 10.68 -0.08 17.96
C ASP A 101 10.77 1.24 17.19
N GLU A 102 10.65 2.36 17.90
CA GLU A 102 10.56 3.68 17.25
C GLU A 102 11.83 4.05 16.46
N LYS A 103 12.98 3.43 16.77
CA LYS A 103 14.24 3.65 16.05
C LYS A 103 14.18 3.22 14.59
N LEU A 104 13.26 2.32 14.23
CA LEU A 104 13.08 1.93 12.83
C LEU A 104 12.71 3.12 11.94
N ALA A 105 12.02 4.12 12.49
CA ALA A 105 11.64 5.31 11.75
C ALA A 105 12.76 6.34 11.56
N GLU A 106 13.94 6.11 12.17
CA GLU A 106 15.14 6.93 11.91
C GLU A 106 15.82 6.56 10.58
N GLN A 107 15.44 5.43 9.98
CA GLN A 107 15.95 4.97 8.69
C GLN A 107 15.35 5.77 7.53
N SER A 108 16.08 5.82 6.42
CA SER A 108 15.59 6.38 5.16
C SER A 108 14.34 5.65 4.68
N LEU A 109 13.35 6.41 4.22
CA LEU A 109 12.12 5.82 3.67
C LEU A 109 12.43 5.03 2.39
N PRO A 110 11.89 3.80 2.26
CA PRO A 110 11.92 3.09 0.99
C PRO A 110 11.27 3.92 -0.13
N PRO A 111 11.70 3.75 -1.39
CA PRO A 111 11.06 4.43 -2.51
C PRO A 111 9.54 4.22 -2.53
N ASN A 112 8.82 5.31 -2.76
CA ASN A 112 7.35 5.38 -2.83
C ASN A 112 6.58 5.24 -1.51
N ALA A 113 7.26 5.07 -0.37
CA ALA A 113 6.61 5.26 0.93
C ALA A 113 6.43 6.75 1.22
N GLU A 114 5.30 7.11 1.83
CA GLU A 114 4.96 8.48 2.25
C GLU A 114 5.47 8.79 3.66
N GLY A 115 5.61 7.77 4.49
CA GLY A 115 6.10 7.92 5.85
C GLY A 115 6.13 6.60 6.60
N TRP A 116 6.69 6.67 7.81
CA TRP A 116 6.65 5.58 8.78
C TRP A 116 5.35 5.66 9.58
N PHE A 117 4.67 4.53 9.72
CA PHE A 117 3.43 4.42 10.48
C PHE A 117 3.51 3.35 11.55
N ALA A 118 2.87 3.63 12.67
CA ALA A 118 2.68 2.70 13.76
C ALA A 118 1.39 1.91 13.51
N ILE A 119 1.49 0.58 13.47
CA ILE A 119 0.35 -0.31 13.22
C ILE A 119 0.40 -1.45 14.24
N PRO A 120 -0.58 -1.55 15.16
CA PRO A 120 -0.69 -2.68 16.07
C PRO A 120 -0.67 -4.03 15.35
N ARG A 121 -0.17 -5.07 16.00
CA ARG A 121 -0.50 -6.43 15.56
C ARG A 121 -1.98 -6.68 15.87
N TRP A 122 -2.79 -7.03 14.88
CA TRP A 122 -4.23 -7.23 15.10
C TRP A 122 -4.50 -8.29 16.18
N GLN A 123 -3.61 -9.28 16.34
CA GLN A 123 -3.67 -10.33 17.36
C GLN A 123 -3.57 -9.80 18.80
N LYS A 124 -3.04 -8.58 18.97
CA LYS A 124 -3.00 -7.89 20.27
C LYS A 124 -4.28 -7.10 20.55
N VAL A 125 -5.12 -6.90 19.53
CA VAL A 125 -6.37 -6.15 19.60
C VAL A 125 -7.58 -7.08 19.72
N ALA A 126 -7.61 -8.21 19.00
CA ALA A 126 -8.74 -9.16 19.04
C ALA A 126 -8.33 -10.60 18.74
N LYS A 127 -9.29 -11.55 18.87
CA LYS A 127 -9.02 -12.98 18.65
C LYS A 127 -9.03 -13.35 17.17
N THR A 128 -9.83 -12.65 16.36
CA THR A 128 -9.89 -12.83 14.91
C THR A 128 -9.59 -11.51 14.20
N TYR A 129 -9.20 -11.59 12.92
CA TYR A 129 -8.97 -10.39 12.11
C TYR A 129 -10.24 -9.54 11.98
N GLY A 130 -11.38 -10.17 11.73
CA GLY A 130 -12.68 -9.50 11.63
C GLY A 130 -13.06 -8.71 12.88
N GLU A 131 -12.91 -9.32 14.06
CA GLU A 131 -13.14 -8.63 15.34
C GLU A 131 -12.18 -7.45 15.53
N ALA A 132 -10.93 -7.55 15.06
CA ALA A 132 -9.98 -6.46 15.13
C ALA A 132 -10.39 -5.29 14.24
N VAL A 133 -10.90 -5.58 13.03
CA VAL A 133 -11.46 -4.57 12.13
C VAL A 133 -12.68 -3.90 12.77
N GLU A 134 -13.64 -4.66 13.29
CA GLU A 134 -14.82 -4.12 13.98
C GLU A 134 -14.44 -3.13 15.09
N LYS A 135 -13.45 -3.48 15.92
CA LYS A 135 -12.95 -2.59 16.98
C LYS A 135 -12.38 -1.29 16.44
N VAL A 136 -11.61 -1.35 15.36
CA VAL A 136 -11.02 -0.15 14.73
C VAL A 136 -12.11 0.74 14.12
N LEU A 137 -13.11 0.15 13.44
CA LEU A 137 -14.22 0.90 12.86
C LEU A 137 -15.06 1.60 13.95
N GLU A 138 -15.29 0.93 15.08
CA GLU A 138 -15.99 1.53 16.22
C GLU A 138 -15.19 2.70 16.84
N LEU A 139 -13.86 2.57 16.95
CA LEU A 139 -13.01 3.67 17.41
C LEU A 139 -13.02 4.86 16.43
N ILE A 140 -13.04 4.61 15.12
CA ILE A 140 -13.18 5.68 14.10
C ILE A 140 -14.54 6.36 14.29
N LYS A 141 -15.62 5.59 14.44
CA LYS A 141 -16.95 6.14 14.72
C LYS A 141 -16.95 7.05 15.94
N GLN A 142 -16.31 6.64 17.03
CA GLN A 142 -16.19 7.44 18.25
C GLN A 142 -15.39 8.73 18.00
N GLN A 143 -14.26 8.65 17.30
CA GLN A 143 -13.42 9.81 16.94
C GLN A 143 -14.18 10.82 16.09
N HIS A 144 -15.05 10.35 15.20
CA HIS A 144 -15.93 11.17 14.37
C HIS A 144 -17.28 11.52 15.04
N LYS A 145 -17.41 11.33 16.36
CA LYS A 145 -18.61 11.66 17.15
C LYS A 145 -19.89 11.01 16.60
N GLY A 146 -19.77 9.77 16.12
CA GLY A 146 -20.85 9.00 15.52
C GLY A 146 -21.05 9.24 14.02
N LYS A 147 -20.36 10.20 13.39
CA LYS A 147 -20.41 10.44 11.94
C LYS A 147 -19.54 9.44 11.18
N PHE A 148 -19.99 8.21 11.19
CA PHE A 148 -19.35 7.11 10.49
C PHE A 148 -20.39 6.07 10.11
N TYR A 149 -20.32 5.59 8.86
CA TYR A 149 -21.24 4.59 8.33
C TYR A 149 -20.52 3.30 7.92
N ASN A 150 -20.98 2.16 8.42
CA ASN A 150 -20.44 0.85 8.07
C ASN A 150 -21.46 0.03 7.25
N TRP A 151 -21.31 -0.02 5.93
CA TRP A 151 -22.17 -0.85 5.06
C TRP A 151 -21.93 -2.37 5.22
N ARG A 152 -20.94 -2.75 6.04
CA ARG A 152 -20.52 -4.13 6.31
C ARG A 152 -20.68 -4.52 7.78
N GLU A 153 -21.48 -3.78 8.54
CA GLU A 153 -21.76 -4.08 9.95
C GLU A 153 -22.27 -5.53 10.13
N GLY A 154 -21.65 -6.27 11.07
CA GLY A 154 -21.96 -7.67 11.33
C GLY A 154 -21.54 -8.66 10.24
N LYS A 155 -20.82 -8.21 9.19
CA LYS A 155 -20.39 -9.02 8.05
C LYS A 155 -18.87 -8.97 7.86
N LEU A 156 -18.12 -9.12 8.96
CA LEU A 156 -16.64 -9.08 8.95
C LEU A 156 -15.99 -10.39 9.42
N GLY A 157 -16.79 -11.44 9.64
CA GLY A 157 -16.27 -12.79 9.90
C GLY A 157 -15.50 -13.37 8.71
N GLU A 158 -14.78 -14.48 8.93
CA GLU A 158 -13.87 -15.09 7.95
C GLU A 158 -14.55 -15.51 6.63
N GLN A 159 -15.85 -15.77 6.66
CA GLN A 159 -16.65 -16.06 5.48
C GLN A 159 -16.86 -14.83 4.58
N TYR A 160 -16.71 -13.62 5.13
CA TYR A 160 -16.87 -12.35 4.43
C TYR A 160 -15.53 -11.66 4.19
N LEU A 161 -14.64 -11.60 5.17
CA LEU A 161 -13.43 -10.81 5.13
C LEU A 161 -12.21 -11.66 5.44
N ARG A 162 -11.21 -11.62 4.56
CA ARG A 162 -9.91 -12.24 4.82
C ARG A 162 -8.76 -11.36 4.34
N GLN A 163 -7.59 -11.58 4.94
CA GLN A 163 -6.36 -10.92 4.51
C GLN A 163 -5.85 -11.57 3.20
N HIS A 164 -5.43 -10.73 2.26
CA HIS A 164 -4.82 -11.19 1.01
C HIS A 164 -3.48 -11.91 1.32
N GLU A 165 -3.19 -13.01 0.62
CA GLU A 165 -2.07 -13.89 0.94
C GLU A 165 -0.70 -13.17 0.93
N ARG A 166 -0.49 -12.25 -0.02
CA ARG A 166 0.72 -11.42 -0.09
C ARG A 166 0.88 -10.54 1.16
N THR A 167 -0.22 -9.97 1.65
CA THR A 167 -0.23 -9.10 2.83
C THR A 167 0.09 -9.90 4.09
N VAL A 168 -0.53 -11.07 4.27
CA VAL A 168 -0.22 -11.98 5.39
C VAL A 168 1.27 -12.31 5.43
N LYS A 169 1.85 -12.71 4.29
CA LYS A 169 3.28 -13.04 4.20
C LYS A 169 4.19 -11.87 4.58
N LYS A 170 3.90 -10.66 4.09
CA LYS A 170 4.76 -9.49 4.34
C LYS A 170 4.60 -8.94 5.77
N LEU A 171 3.39 -8.94 6.32
CA LEU A 171 3.17 -8.63 7.72
C LEU A 171 3.81 -9.65 8.66
N GLN A 172 3.84 -10.94 8.29
CA GLN A 172 4.59 -11.94 9.04
C GLN A 172 6.08 -11.62 9.07
N VAL A 173 6.69 -11.27 7.93
CA VAL A 173 8.11 -10.87 7.88
C VAL A 173 8.39 -9.68 8.79
N LEU A 174 7.56 -8.63 8.74
CA LEU A 174 7.69 -7.48 9.64
C LEU A 174 7.49 -7.89 11.11
N GLY A 175 6.53 -8.77 11.37
CA GLY A 175 6.26 -9.31 12.68
C GLY A 175 7.41 -10.14 13.25
N ASP A 176 8.13 -10.88 12.42
CA ASP A 176 9.29 -11.66 12.86
C ASP A 176 10.50 -10.74 13.13
N GLN A 177 10.69 -9.72 12.30
CA GLN A 177 11.72 -8.69 12.48
C GLN A 177 11.51 -7.86 13.75
N GLN A 178 10.25 -7.60 14.11
CA GLN A 178 9.85 -6.77 15.24
C GLN A 178 9.22 -7.58 16.38
N LYS A 179 9.61 -8.86 16.54
CA LYS A 179 8.93 -9.87 17.40
C LYS A 179 8.71 -9.47 18.85
N ASP A 180 9.56 -8.61 19.41
CA ASP A 180 9.50 -8.16 20.80
C ASP A 180 8.56 -6.96 21.01
N TYR A 181 7.90 -6.52 19.93
CA TYR A 181 7.03 -5.34 19.88
C TYR A 181 5.61 -5.69 19.44
N ASP A 182 4.64 -5.07 20.12
CA ASP A 182 3.22 -5.25 19.84
C ASP A 182 2.71 -4.33 18.72
N ILE A 183 3.45 -3.25 18.46
CA ILE A 183 3.16 -2.28 17.40
C ILE A 183 4.30 -2.34 16.38
N LEU A 184 3.93 -2.55 15.13
CA LEU A 184 4.86 -2.56 14.00
C LEU A 184 5.11 -1.12 13.54
N VAL A 185 6.36 -0.79 13.26
CA VAL A 185 6.74 0.39 12.47
C VAL A 185 6.87 -0.04 11.01
N VAL A 186 6.04 0.54 10.15
CA VAL A 186 5.89 0.12 8.75
C VAL A 186 6.00 1.35 7.83
N PRO A 187 6.83 1.32 6.77
CA PRO A 187 6.80 2.34 5.75
C PRO A 187 5.59 2.10 4.84
N VAL A 188 4.75 3.12 4.65
CA VAL A 188 3.46 2.97 3.96
C VAL A 188 3.12 4.19 3.10
N GLN A 189 2.13 4.04 2.23
CA GLN A 189 1.48 5.11 1.47
C GLN A 189 -0.05 4.91 1.47
N PHE A 190 -0.81 6.00 1.50
CA PHE A 190 -2.28 6.01 1.70
C PHE A 190 -3.13 5.82 0.44
N GLY A 191 -2.53 5.56 -0.72
CA GLY A 191 -3.20 5.29 -1.98
C GLY A 191 -2.71 6.11 -3.16
N LEU A 192 -1.98 7.22 -2.94
CA LEU A 192 -1.61 8.17 -4.00
C LEU A 192 -0.81 7.53 -5.14
N ARG A 193 0.01 6.53 -4.81
CA ARG A 193 0.81 5.76 -5.78
C ARG A 193 -0.06 4.94 -6.75
N HIS A 194 -1.19 4.45 -6.29
CA HIS A 194 -2.08 3.56 -7.03
C HIS A 194 -3.44 4.20 -7.31
N ARG A 195 -3.55 5.52 -7.21
CA ARG A 195 -4.80 6.24 -7.47
C ARG A 195 -5.30 5.98 -8.88
N GLY A 196 -6.61 5.82 -9.03
CA GLY A 196 -7.23 5.54 -10.32
C GLY A 196 -7.09 4.10 -10.82
N ARG A 197 -6.35 3.23 -10.11
CA ARG A 197 -6.21 1.81 -10.48
C ARG A 197 -7.29 0.99 -9.79
N SER A 198 -7.74 -0.09 -10.42
CA SER A 198 -8.47 -1.12 -9.68
C SER A 198 -7.56 -1.79 -8.64
N VAL A 199 -8.14 -2.43 -7.63
CA VAL A 199 -7.39 -3.14 -6.59
C VAL A 199 -6.58 -4.29 -7.19
N ARG A 200 -7.14 -5.06 -8.14
CA ARG A 200 -6.38 -6.14 -8.80
C ARG A 200 -5.25 -5.60 -9.66
N ARG A 201 -5.44 -4.46 -10.34
CA ARG A 201 -4.35 -3.80 -11.07
C ARG A 201 -3.27 -3.29 -10.13
N ALA A 202 -3.64 -2.68 -9.00
CA ALA A 202 -2.67 -2.25 -7.99
C ALA A 202 -1.84 -3.44 -7.46
N ARG A 203 -2.50 -4.57 -7.14
CA ARG A 203 -1.83 -5.81 -6.69
C ARG A 203 -0.84 -6.35 -7.72
N GLU A 204 -1.22 -6.29 -8.99
CA GLU A 204 -0.39 -6.76 -10.09
C GLU A 204 0.92 -5.95 -10.19
N VAL A 205 0.83 -4.63 -10.02
CA VAL A 205 1.97 -3.72 -10.18
C VAL A 205 2.78 -3.45 -8.91
N PHE A 206 2.44 -4.10 -7.79
CA PHE A 206 3.23 -4.01 -6.57
C PHE A 206 4.64 -4.56 -6.77
N THR A 207 5.65 -3.75 -6.43
CA THR A 207 7.05 -4.19 -6.42
C THR A 207 7.27 -5.33 -5.42
N ALA A 208 8.32 -6.14 -5.58
CA ALA A 208 8.55 -7.32 -4.75
C ALA A 208 8.52 -7.08 -3.22
N ASN A 209 8.89 -5.88 -2.77
CA ASN A 209 8.86 -5.45 -1.36
C ASN A 209 7.55 -4.78 -0.93
N GLU A 210 6.63 -4.52 -1.85
CA GLU A 210 5.34 -3.86 -1.61
C GLU A 210 4.20 -4.86 -1.39
N PHE A 211 3.23 -4.48 -0.56
CA PHE A 211 2.00 -5.24 -0.28
C PHE A 211 0.83 -4.30 0.03
N GLY A 212 -0.40 -4.74 -0.27
CA GLY A 212 -1.60 -3.97 0.04
C GLY A 212 -1.88 -3.94 1.55
N LEU A 213 -2.39 -2.82 2.04
CA LEU A 213 -2.86 -2.70 3.42
C LEU A 213 -4.34 -3.08 3.53
N GLY A 214 -4.70 -3.76 4.62
CA GLY A 214 -6.08 -4.15 4.90
C GLY A 214 -6.84 -3.08 5.70
N ALA A 215 -8.11 -3.35 5.96
CA ALA A 215 -9.02 -2.47 6.68
C ALA A 215 -8.54 -2.19 8.10
N PHE A 216 -7.97 -3.18 8.77
CA PHE A 216 -7.42 -3.02 10.11
C PHE A 216 -6.23 -2.03 10.12
N GLU A 217 -5.28 -2.24 9.20
CA GLU A 217 -4.08 -1.43 9.08
C GLU A 217 -4.43 0.02 8.73
N ILE A 218 -5.26 0.21 7.70
CA ILE A 218 -5.72 1.53 7.25
C ILE A 218 -6.52 2.23 8.33
N GLY A 219 -7.40 1.51 9.02
CA GLY A 219 -8.18 2.11 10.10
C GLY A 219 -7.31 2.58 11.27
N CYS A 220 -6.24 1.85 11.63
CA CYS A 220 -5.24 2.34 12.59
C CYS A 220 -4.53 3.62 12.11
N MET A 221 -4.24 3.71 10.80
CA MET A 221 -3.67 4.90 10.21
C MET A 221 -4.64 6.09 10.23
N LEU A 222 -5.95 5.86 10.02
CA LEU A 222 -6.99 6.89 10.14
C LEU A 222 -7.20 7.33 11.60
N LEU A 223 -7.12 6.42 12.58
CA LEU A 223 -7.19 6.78 14.00
C LEU A 223 -6.07 7.75 14.42
N THR A 224 -4.88 7.55 13.87
CA THR A 224 -3.71 8.42 14.14
C THR A 224 -3.68 9.67 13.25
N HIS A 225 -4.39 9.65 12.12
CA HIS A 225 -4.46 10.75 11.15
C HIS A 225 -5.90 11.00 10.71
N PRO A 226 -6.79 11.42 11.63
CA PRO A 226 -8.19 11.67 11.29
C PRO A 226 -8.35 12.78 10.23
N GLU A 227 -7.36 13.66 10.11
CA GLU A 227 -7.33 14.72 9.11
C GLU A 227 -7.09 14.22 7.68
N ARG A 228 -6.76 12.94 7.46
CA ARG A 228 -6.44 12.37 6.14
C ARG A 228 -7.67 12.18 5.25
N LEU A 229 -8.85 11.95 5.82
CA LEU A 229 -10.08 11.66 5.08
C LEU A 229 -11.24 12.43 5.70
N VAL A 230 -11.47 13.64 5.19
CA VAL A 230 -12.36 14.66 5.79
C VAL A 230 -13.27 15.36 4.78
N SER A 231 -13.07 15.12 3.48
CA SER A 231 -13.83 15.73 2.39
C SER A 231 -14.13 14.73 1.27
N TYR A 232 -15.22 14.99 0.54
CA TYR A 232 -15.60 14.23 -0.65
C TYR A 232 -14.51 14.26 -1.74
N ASP A 233 -13.76 15.37 -1.83
CA ASP A 233 -12.71 15.56 -2.83
C ASP A 233 -11.35 14.95 -2.43
N ASP A 234 -11.26 14.36 -1.24
CA ASP A 234 -10.05 13.65 -0.82
C ASP A 234 -9.91 12.35 -1.61
N LEU A 235 -8.67 11.91 -1.84
CA LEU A 235 -8.43 10.57 -2.36
C LEU A 235 -8.88 9.52 -1.33
N TRP A 236 -9.91 8.75 -1.69
CA TRP A 236 -10.46 7.64 -0.91
C TRP A 236 -9.54 6.41 -1.01
N ILE A 237 -9.72 5.45 -0.12
CA ILE A 237 -8.69 4.46 0.19
C ILE A 237 -9.22 3.05 -0.05
N ASP A 238 -8.64 2.32 -1.00
CA ASP A 238 -8.91 0.89 -1.15
C ASP A 238 -8.06 0.06 -0.19
N CYS A 239 -8.67 -0.93 0.45
CA CYS A 239 -8.02 -1.91 1.31
C CYS A 239 -7.45 -3.07 0.48
N ALA A 240 -6.44 -2.80 -0.35
CA ALA A 240 -5.86 -3.78 -1.26
C ALA A 240 -5.25 -5.02 -0.57
N GLY A 241 -5.02 -4.97 0.74
CA GLY A 241 -4.59 -6.09 1.57
C GLY A 241 -5.72 -7.01 2.07
N ASN A 242 -6.97 -6.75 1.69
CA ASN A 242 -8.12 -7.58 2.04
C ASN A 242 -8.88 -8.06 0.82
N GLU A 243 -9.51 -9.22 0.96
CA GLU A 243 -10.49 -9.73 0.01
C GLU A 243 -11.83 -9.85 0.74
N TYR A 244 -12.91 -9.50 0.04
CA TYR A 244 -14.25 -9.48 0.57
C TYR A 244 -15.19 -10.34 -0.27
N GLY A 245 -15.99 -11.18 0.40
CA GLY A 245 -16.99 -12.05 -0.22
C GLY A 245 -18.40 -11.60 0.12
N PRO A 246 -19.11 -10.87 -0.76
CA PRO A 246 -20.39 -10.27 -0.43
C PRO A 246 -21.49 -11.30 -0.10
N GLY A 247 -21.41 -12.50 -0.68
CA GLY A 247 -22.36 -13.60 -0.49
C GLY A 247 -22.02 -14.59 0.63
N ALA A 248 -20.81 -14.51 1.22
CA ALA A 248 -20.28 -15.56 2.11
C ALA A 248 -20.33 -16.99 1.54
N ASP A 249 -20.29 -17.11 0.21
CA ASP A 249 -20.32 -18.36 -0.56
C ASP A 249 -18.93 -18.81 -1.02
N GLY A 250 -17.88 -18.09 -0.61
CA GLY A 250 -16.50 -18.36 -0.95
C GLY A 250 -16.00 -17.61 -2.19
N ASP A 251 -16.86 -16.86 -2.90
CA ASP A 251 -16.41 -15.93 -3.93
C ASP A 251 -15.95 -14.61 -3.31
N PHE A 252 -14.64 -14.40 -3.28
CA PHE A 252 -14.01 -13.19 -2.72
C PHE A 252 -13.69 -12.21 -3.84
N SER A 253 -14.73 -11.65 -4.44
CA SER A 253 -14.68 -10.79 -5.64
C SER A 253 -14.59 -9.28 -5.35
N ASP A 254 -14.73 -8.89 -4.09
CA ASP A 254 -14.71 -7.49 -3.67
C ASP A 254 -13.43 -7.15 -2.88
N ALA A 255 -13.17 -5.87 -2.74
CA ALA A 255 -12.21 -5.32 -1.79
C ALA A 255 -12.89 -4.27 -0.90
N PRO A 256 -12.59 -4.24 0.41
CA PRO A 256 -13.07 -3.16 1.27
C PRO A 256 -12.45 -1.81 0.90
N PHE A 257 -13.11 -0.73 1.32
CA PHE A 257 -12.61 0.63 1.15
C PHE A 257 -13.08 1.55 2.28
N PHE A 258 -12.37 2.67 2.44
CA PHE A 258 -12.80 3.83 3.21
C PHE A 258 -13.05 5.02 2.29
N ASP A 259 -14.17 5.70 2.47
CA ASP A 259 -14.56 6.89 1.72
C ASP A 259 -15.03 8.03 2.63
N PHE A 260 -15.27 9.20 2.03
CA PHE A 260 -15.95 10.31 2.69
C PHE A 260 -17.14 10.75 1.85
N GLY A 261 -18.31 10.19 2.16
CA GLY A 261 -19.56 10.44 1.45
C GLY A 261 -20.56 11.17 2.35
N VAL A 262 -21.34 12.11 1.78
CA VAL A 262 -22.49 12.75 2.46
C VAL A 262 -22.12 13.40 3.82
N GLY A 263 -20.87 13.83 3.99
CA GLY A 263 -20.39 14.50 5.20
C GLY A 263 -19.91 13.58 6.33
N GLU A 264 -19.72 12.28 6.07
CA GLU A 264 -19.21 11.31 7.02
C GLU A 264 -18.20 10.34 6.40
N VAL A 265 -17.38 9.71 7.25
CA VAL A 265 -16.47 8.63 6.83
C VAL A 265 -17.28 7.35 6.67
N GLY A 266 -17.06 6.62 5.59
CA GLY A 266 -17.74 5.35 5.35
C GLY A 266 -16.76 4.17 5.25
N PHE A 267 -17.27 2.97 5.53
CA PHE A 267 -16.57 1.71 5.30
C PHE A 267 -17.47 0.74 4.52
N GLY A 268 -17.01 0.38 3.32
CA GLY A 268 -17.75 -0.44 2.37
C GLY A 268 -16.89 -1.52 1.73
N ALA A 269 -17.44 -2.19 0.73
CA ALA A 269 -16.69 -3.06 -0.18
C ALA A 269 -17.33 -3.02 -1.57
N ASP A 270 -16.52 -3.11 -2.62
CA ASP A 270 -16.98 -3.17 -4.02
C ASP A 270 -16.06 -4.08 -4.84
N TRP A 271 -16.51 -4.43 -6.04
CA TRP A 271 -15.79 -5.29 -6.97
C TRP A 271 -14.34 -4.82 -7.18
N PHE A 272 -13.36 -5.68 -6.90
CA PHE A 272 -11.94 -5.30 -6.87
C PHE A 272 -11.36 -4.91 -8.25
N GLY A 273 -12.09 -5.19 -9.33
CA GLY A 273 -11.71 -4.87 -10.71
C GLY A 273 -12.22 -3.52 -11.19
N HIS A 274 -12.97 -2.79 -10.36
CA HIS A 274 -13.51 -1.50 -10.74
C HIS A 274 -12.46 -0.40 -10.50
N ALA A 275 -11.88 0.12 -11.58
CA ALA A 275 -11.00 1.28 -11.51
C ALA A 275 -11.81 2.57 -11.32
N ARG A 276 -11.58 3.29 -10.22
CA ARG A 276 -12.28 4.54 -9.86
C ARG A 276 -11.26 5.66 -9.66
N SER A 277 -11.49 6.81 -10.29
CA SER A 277 -10.58 7.96 -10.21
C SER A 277 -10.46 8.53 -8.79
N GLY A 278 -11.51 8.42 -7.97
CA GLY A 278 -11.53 8.93 -6.60
C GLY A 278 -10.86 8.02 -5.56
N TYR A 279 -10.33 6.86 -5.95
CA TYR A 279 -9.77 5.86 -5.04
C TYR A 279 -8.31 5.56 -5.35
N GLY A 280 -7.56 5.16 -4.33
CA GLY A 280 -6.23 4.60 -4.47
C GLY A 280 -5.96 3.49 -3.47
N SER A 281 -5.31 2.43 -3.94
CA SER A 281 -4.92 1.29 -3.11
C SER A 281 -3.76 1.62 -2.18
N ALA A 282 -4.02 1.60 -0.86
CA ALA A 282 -2.99 1.79 0.14
C ALA A 282 -2.05 0.58 0.21
N SER A 283 -0.75 0.84 0.39
CA SER A 283 0.29 -0.19 0.42
C SER A 283 1.35 0.09 1.48
N GLY A 284 1.95 -0.99 1.98
CA GLY A 284 3.12 -1.00 2.84
C GLY A 284 4.33 -1.62 2.13
N PHE A 285 5.51 -1.34 2.68
CA PHE A 285 6.77 -1.81 2.12
C PHE A 285 7.58 -2.54 3.19
N LEU A 286 8.37 -3.54 2.78
CA LEU A 286 9.44 -4.03 3.64
C LEU A 286 10.60 -3.01 3.64
N PRO A 287 11.17 -2.67 4.81
CA PRO A 287 12.40 -1.90 4.89
C PRO A 287 13.54 -2.67 4.19
N GLN A 288 14.46 -1.94 3.56
CA GLN A 288 15.61 -2.50 2.84
C GLN A 288 16.79 -2.73 3.77
#